data_AF-A0A7C6VKS6-F1
#
_entry.id   AF-A0A7C6VKS6-F1
#
_cell.length_a   1.000
_cell.length_b   1.000
_cell.length_c   1.000
_cell.angle_alpha   90.00
_cell.angle_beta   90.00
_cell.angle_gamma   90.00
#
_symmetry.space_group_name_H-M   'P 1'
#
loop_
_entity.id
_entity.type
_entity.pdbx_description
1 polymer ?
#
loop_
_entity_poly.entity_id
_entity_poly.type
_entity_poly.pdbx_seq_one_letter_code
_entity_poly.pdbx_strand_id
1 'polypeptide(L)'
;MSGFGFPAPAMAQAAEALRAQGVVDDLQHDRLLAAAQVPWWLMLLQTLAAWVASLLILSSFMLPLSLLGDHALVRALAGVALCVVAVVLFRRDRLFTGQMALAFSLAGQALVVSASGTGWGAFFDDGRLWAASGLAVAAAMMWPRSNSLHRSLCALLMAFHAGALIGEGTGLAVYGAGLAAAVAALWLSRPQWADSRNAARLAAFACGGAVAALALPAIVGVAGDDVWRFVLAGGSPFSPQADALSIGTGLVFVAVVERLTTTDARTRRAALAAALVLAILSQPAPGLLVAASLALACFHGGHRSFAALALAAAVAYVGEYYYRLDTSLLVKSALMAISGGVLLALRQALPAAVGMATAVRGAPAERTGAADLVGSARDGGTGLRVGVAVAFVLVVGLTGHVVLDRERVLDEGRVVLFELAPVDPRSLMQGDYMALRFAIDDALPRRAGAAPGPLPRFAYVELDADGRASLAGVGDDLPAASTLVTVRIRLRDGAPSVGPNAFFFQEGRAAVFEGARWGEFRVAADGTALLTHLRDEKLQRLGMP
;
A
#
# COMPACT_ATOMS: atom_id res chain seq x y z
N MET A 1 -21.35 5.29 15.60
CA MET A 1 -21.21 3.87 15.24
C MET A 1 -20.20 3.78 14.11
N SER A 2 -18.99 3.35 14.43
CA SER A 2 -17.91 3.11 13.47
C SER A 2 -18.35 2.04 12.47
N GLY A 3 -18.22 2.34 11.17
CA GLY A 3 -18.45 1.37 10.12
C GLY A 3 -17.51 0.17 10.28
N PHE A 4 -18.05 -1.03 10.02
CA PHE A 4 -17.40 -2.33 10.15
C PHE A 4 -17.22 -2.84 11.60
N GLY A 5 -18.33 -3.38 12.11
CA GLY A 5 -18.43 -4.59 12.93
C GLY A 5 -17.40 -4.81 14.05
N PHE A 6 -17.80 -4.52 15.29
CA PHE A 6 -17.40 -5.42 16.37
C PHE A 6 -18.10 -6.77 16.12
N PRO A 7 -17.43 -7.91 16.30
CA PRO A 7 -18.16 -9.18 16.33
C PRO A 7 -19.25 -9.04 17.41
N ALA A 8 -20.51 -9.38 17.07
CA ALA A 8 -21.66 -9.32 17.96
C ALA A 8 -21.37 -9.68 19.45
N PRO A 9 -20.57 -10.72 19.76
CA PRO A 9 -20.19 -11.02 21.15
C PRO A 9 -19.40 -9.91 21.87
N ALA A 10 -18.50 -9.20 21.19
CA ALA A 10 -17.71 -8.13 21.80
C ALA A 10 -18.56 -6.90 22.14
N MET A 11 -19.57 -6.59 21.32
CA MET A 11 -20.47 -5.46 21.58
C MET A 11 -21.46 -5.79 22.70
N ALA A 12 -21.93 -7.03 22.80
CA ALA A 12 -22.73 -7.50 23.92
C ALA A 12 -21.94 -7.43 25.25
N GLN A 13 -20.71 -7.94 25.27
CA GLN A 13 -19.82 -7.84 26.42
C GLN A 13 -19.54 -6.39 26.84
N ALA A 14 -19.32 -5.49 25.87
CA ALA A 14 -19.12 -4.07 26.14
C ALA A 14 -20.39 -3.41 26.71
N ALA A 15 -21.57 -3.73 26.16
CA ALA A 15 -22.85 -3.21 26.66
C ALA A 15 -23.13 -3.66 28.09
N GLU A 16 -22.74 -4.89 28.45
CA GLU A 16 -22.90 -5.45 29.79
C GLU A 16 -21.90 -4.85 30.78
N ALA A 17 -20.64 -4.66 30.37
CA ALA A 17 -19.65 -3.94 31.17
C ALA A 17 -20.05 -2.48 31.45
N LEU A 18 -20.63 -1.78 30.47
CA LEU A 18 -21.12 -0.41 30.63
C LEU A 18 -22.33 -0.32 31.57
N ARG A 19 -23.24 -1.31 31.52
CA ARG A 19 -24.35 -1.44 32.47
C ARG A 19 -23.83 -1.70 33.88
N ALA A 20 -22.88 -2.62 34.04
CA ALA A 20 -22.27 -2.94 35.33
C ALA A 20 -21.54 -1.74 35.97
N GLN A 21 -21.00 -0.83 35.15
CA GLN A 21 -20.38 0.42 35.61
C GLN A 21 -21.37 1.56 35.85
N GLY A 22 -22.68 1.34 35.65
CA GLY A 22 -23.72 2.36 35.82
C GLY A 22 -23.65 3.50 34.78
N VAL A 23 -22.93 3.30 33.67
CA VAL A 23 -22.77 4.31 32.61
C VAL A 23 -24.01 4.38 31.72
N VAL A 24 -24.75 3.27 31.62
CA VAL A 24 -25.85 3.07 30.67
C VAL A 24 -27.05 2.49 31.42
N ASP A 25 -28.24 3.05 31.20
CA ASP A 25 -29.49 2.56 31.79
C ASP A 25 -30.00 1.27 31.10
N ASP A 26 -30.96 0.57 31.71
CA ASP A 26 -31.48 -0.70 31.19
C ASP A 26 -32.08 -0.56 29.77
N LEU A 27 -32.75 0.57 29.49
CA LEU A 27 -33.33 0.86 28.18
C LEU A 27 -32.25 1.07 27.10
N GLN A 28 -31.16 1.74 27.44
CA GLN A 28 -30.02 1.96 26.56
C GLN A 28 -29.23 0.66 26.36
N HIS A 29 -29.11 -0.17 27.40
CA HIS A 29 -28.50 -1.50 27.31
C HIS A 29 -29.26 -2.40 26.33
N ASP A 30 -30.58 -2.48 26.43
CA ASP A 30 -31.43 -3.26 25.51
C ASP A 30 -31.29 -2.78 24.06
N ARG A 31 -31.18 -1.46 23.84
CA ARG A 31 -30.92 -0.90 22.51
C ARG A 31 -29.56 -1.30 21.95
N LEU A 32 -28.52 -1.35 22.79
CA LEU A 32 -27.18 -1.79 22.38
C LEU A 32 -27.16 -3.26 22.00
N LEU A 33 -27.85 -4.12 22.75
CA LEU A 33 -27.99 -5.53 22.43
C LEU A 33 -28.80 -5.75 21.14
N ALA A 34 -29.92 -5.04 20.96
CA ALA A 34 -30.70 -5.11 19.73
C ALA A 34 -29.88 -4.69 18.50
N ALA A 35 -29.05 -3.65 18.63
CA ALA A 35 -28.14 -3.23 17.55
C ALA A 35 -27.04 -4.27 17.27
N ALA A 36 -26.60 -5.03 18.27
CA ALA A 36 -25.62 -6.11 18.10
C ALA A 36 -26.15 -7.34 17.36
N GLN A 37 -27.48 -7.51 17.33
CA GLN A 37 -28.15 -8.64 16.69
C GLN A 37 -28.40 -8.43 15.18
N VAL A 38 -28.17 -7.23 14.64
CA VAL A 38 -28.37 -6.98 13.21
C VAL A 38 -27.28 -7.71 12.41
N PRO A 39 -27.64 -8.66 11.52
CA PRO A 39 -26.63 -9.40 10.75
C PRO A 39 -25.84 -8.47 9.83
N TRP A 40 -24.51 -8.65 9.78
CA TRP A 40 -23.62 -7.80 8.98
C TRP A 40 -23.98 -7.78 7.49
N TRP A 41 -24.46 -8.89 6.94
CA TRP A 41 -24.88 -9.00 5.54
C TRP A 41 -26.13 -8.15 5.26
N LEU A 42 -27.04 -8.02 6.23
CA LEU A 42 -28.22 -7.18 6.10
C LEU A 42 -27.84 -5.70 6.12
N MET A 43 -26.87 -5.33 6.97
CA MET A 43 -26.31 -3.97 6.96
C MET A 43 -25.65 -3.63 5.63
N LEU A 44 -24.90 -4.58 5.06
CA LEU A 44 -24.25 -4.45 3.75
C LEU A 44 -25.29 -4.31 2.63
N LEU A 45 -26.32 -5.17 2.61
CA LEU A 45 -27.41 -5.10 1.64
C LEU A 45 -28.18 -3.78 1.72
N GLN A 46 -28.52 -3.31 2.93
CA GLN A 46 -29.19 -2.02 3.11
C GLN A 46 -28.32 -0.83 2.70
N THR A 47 -27.01 -0.92 2.92
CA THR A 47 -26.05 0.10 2.48
C THR A 47 -26.00 0.14 0.96
N LEU A 48 -25.86 -1.02 0.30
CA LEU A 48 -25.85 -1.11 -1.16
C LEU A 48 -27.17 -0.58 -1.74
N ALA A 49 -28.30 -1.01 -1.21
CA ALA A 49 -29.63 -0.56 -1.65
C ALA A 49 -29.79 0.96 -1.49
N ALA A 50 -29.32 1.54 -0.39
CA ALA A 50 -29.37 2.99 -0.17
C ALA A 50 -28.53 3.75 -1.21
N TRP A 51 -27.32 3.28 -1.50
CA TRP A 51 -26.45 3.91 -2.50
C TRP A 51 -27.00 3.78 -3.92
N VAL A 52 -27.54 2.61 -4.31
CA VAL A 52 -28.20 2.45 -5.61
C VAL A 52 -29.42 3.36 -5.72
N ALA A 53 -30.28 3.40 -4.70
CA ALA A 53 -31.44 4.30 -4.69
C ALA A 53 -31.01 5.78 -4.76
N SER A 54 -29.98 6.18 -4.01
CA SER A 54 -29.41 7.53 -4.09
C SER A 54 -28.92 7.87 -5.48
N LEU A 55 -28.18 6.96 -6.13
CA LEU A 55 -27.68 7.17 -7.48
C LEU A 55 -28.81 7.35 -8.49
N LEU A 56 -29.85 6.51 -8.43
CA LEU A 56 -31.02 6.63 -9.31
C LEU A 56 -31.74 7.97 -9.12
N ILE A 57 -31.97 8.36 -7.86
CA ILE A 57 -32.60 9.64 -7.53
C ILE A 57 -31.73 10.79 -8.05
N LEU A 58 -30.44 10.82 -7.70
CA LEU A 58 -29.51 11.85 -8.15
C LEU A 58 -29.43 11.92 -9.67
N SER A 59 -29.35 10.79 -10.38
CA SER A 59 -29.32 10.75 -11.84
C SER A 59 -30.60 11.27 -12.48
N SER A 60 -31.76 11.01 -11.87
CA SER A 60 -33.04 11.54 -12.34
C SER A 60 -33.12 13.05 -12.26
N PHE A 61 -32.35 13.69 -11.36
CA PHE A 61 -32.26 15.15 -11.25
C PHE A 61 -31.13 15.75 -12.09
N MET A 62 -30.11 14.97 -12.49
CA MET A 62 -29.01 15.47 -13.32
C MET A 62 -29.49 15.92 -14.70
N LEU A 63 -30.37 15.15 -15.35
CA LEU A 63 -30.87 15.51 -16.69
C LEU A 63 -31.69 16.81 -16.67
N PRO A 64 -32.71 17.00 -15.80
CA PRO A 64 -33.39 18.28 -15.64
C PRO A 64 -32.46 19.44 -15.28
N LEU A 65 -31.43 19.21 -14.43
CA LEU A 65 -30.44 20.23 -14.13
C LEU A 65 -29.67 20.66 -15.38
N SER A 66 -29.26 19.70 -16.22
CA SER A 66 -28.53 19.98 -17.45
C SER A 66 -29.36 20.77 -18.47
N LEU A 67 -30.69 20.57 -18.47
CA LEU A 67 -31.62 21.35 -19.30
C LEU A 67 -31.76 22.82 -18.87
N LEU A 68 -31.48 23.14 -17.60
CA LEU A 68 -31.42 24.52 -17.11
C LEU A 68 -30.11 25.24 -17.50
N GLY A 69 -29.20 24.56 -18.20
CA GLY A 69 -27.92 25.09 -18.64
C GLY A 69 -26.80 25.00 -17.59
N ASP A 70 -25.55 25.17 -18.03
CA ASP A 70 -24.33 25.11 -17.19
C ASP A 70 -24.13 26.36 -16.31
N HIS A 71 -25.20 26.86 -15.70
CA HIS A 71 -25.14 28.03 -14.83
C HIS A 71 -24.61 27.68 -13.44
N ALA A 72 -23.56 28.38 -13.00
CA ALA A 72 -22.97 28.25 -11.66
C ALA A 72 -24.02 28.38 -10.54
N LEU A 73 -24.94 29.34 -10.67
CA LEU A 73 -26.00 29.57 -9.68
C LEU A 73 -26.93 28.37 -9.50
N VAL A 74 -27.30 27.70 -10.60
CA VAL A 74 -28.17 26.52 -10.56
C VAL A 74 -27.48 25.38 -9.82
N ARG A 75 -26.21 25.11 -10.14
CA ARG A 75 -25.39 24.08 -9.47
C ARG A 75 -25.22 24.39 -7.97
N ALA A 76 -24.96 25.64 -7.61
CA ALA A 76 -24.84 26.07 -6.21
C ALA A 76 -26.14 25.87 -5.43
N LEU A 77 -27.27 26.34 -5.96
CA LEU A 77 -28.58 26.22 -5.30
C LEU A 77 -29.02 24.76 -5.17
N ALA A 78 -28.85 23.95 -6.22
CA ALA A 78 -29.13 22.52 -6.18
C ALA A 78 -28.24 21.81 -5.14
N GLY A 79 -26.95 22.15 -5.09
CA GLY A 79 -26.02 21.60 -4.11
C GLY A 79 -26.40 21.94 -2.67
N VAL A 80 -26.75 23.19 -2.40
CA VAL A 80 -27.25 23.62 -1.08
C VAL A 80 -28.54 22.89 -0.71
N ALA A 81 -29.48 22.74 -1.66
CA ALA A 81 -30.72 22.00 -1.42
C ALA A 81 -30.45 20.53 -1.04
N LEU A 82 -29.53 19.85 -1.74
CA LEU A 82 -29.12 18.48 -1.40
C LEU A 82 -28.47 18.39 -0.01
N CYS A 83 -27.60 19.35 0.35
CA CYS A 83 -27.02 19.43 1.69
C CYS A 83 -28.09 19.60 2.78
N VAL A 84 -29.10 20.44 2.54
CA VAL A 84 -30.23 20.63 3.47
C VAL A 84 -31.04 19.34 3.60
N VAL A 85 -31.35 18.66 2.50
CA VAL A 85 -32.06 17.37 2.53
C VAL A 85 -31.24 16.33 3.28
N ALA A 86 -29.93 16.26 3.08
CA ALA A 86 -29.04 15.36 3.81
C ALA A 86 -29.11 15.60 5.33
N VAL A 87 -29.05 16.86 5.77
CA VAL A 87 -29.19 17.22 7.20
C VAL A 87 -30.55 16.79 7.77
N VAL A 88 -31.64 16.93 7.01
CA VAL A 88 -32.97 16.46 7.42
C VAL A 88 -33.00 14.93 7.53
N LEU A 89 -32.43 14.22 6.56
CA LEU A 89 -32.39 12.75 6.55
C LEU A 89 -31.54 12.17 7.68
N PHE A 90 -30.44 12.83 8.06
CA PHE A 90 -29.62 12.40 9.20
C PHE A 90 -30.38 12.42 10.53
N ARG A 91 -31.46 13.20 10.66
CA ARG A 91 -32.30 13.22 11.88
C ARG A 91 -33.19 12.00 12.04
N ARG A 92 -33.34 11.16 11.00
CA ARG A 92 -34.22 9.98 11.02
C ARG A 92 -33.61 8.77 11.73
N ASP A 93 -32.31 8.81 12.06
CA ASP A 93 -31.56 7.78 12.82
C ASP A 93 -31.75 6.32 12.35
N ARG A 94 -32.00 6.08 11.04
CA ARG A 94 -32.04 4.74 10.41
C ARG A 94 -30.83 4.50 9.49
N LEU A 95 -30.39 3.24 9.39
CA LEU A 95 -29.21 2.86 8.58
C LEU A 95 -29.36 3.26 7.10
N PHE A 96 -30.46 2.83 6.46
CA PHE A 96 -30.75 3.14 5.05
C PHE A 96 -30.77 4.65 4.80
N THR A 97 -31.55 5.41 5.59
CA THR A 97 -31.65 6.87 5.41
C THR A 97 -30.35 7.58 5.75
N GLY A 98 -29.54 7.05 6.66
CA GLY A 98 -28.21 7.59 6.98
C GLY A 98 -27.20 7.42 5.85
N GLN A 99 -27.25 6.31 5.12
CA GLN A 99 -26.42 6.09 3.92
C GLN A 99 -26.90 6.96 2.74
N MET A 100 -28.22 7.09 2.57
CA MET A 100 -28.80 7.99 1.58
C MET A 100 -28.44 9.47 1.86
N ALA A 101 -28.52 9.89 3.14
CA ALA A 101 -28.10 11.22 3.57
C ALA A 101 -26.61 11.47 3.29
N LEU A 102 -25.75 10.46 3.47
CA LEU A 102 -24.34 10.56 3.16
C LEU A 102 -24.11 10.80 1.66
N ALA A 103 -24.76 10.01 0.78
CA ALA A 103 -24.66 10.20 -0.65
C ALA A 103 -25.14 11.59 -1.09
N PHE A 104 -26.27 12.07 -0.55
CA PHE A 104 -26.80 13.40 -0.86
C PHE A 104 -25.90 14.53 -0.34
N SER A 105 -25.29 14.36 0.83
CA SER A 105 -24.32 15.34 1.35
C SER A 105 -23.10 15.46 0.45
N LEU A 106 -22.51 14.32 0.05
CA LEU A 106 -21.32 14.31 -0.82
C LEU A 106 -21.65 14.91 -2.20
N ALA A 107 -22.78 14.52 -2.80
CA ALA A 107 -23.24 15.10 -4.06
C ALA A 107 -23.54 16.60 -3.94
N GLY A 108 -24.19 17.03 -2.86
CA GLY A 108 -24.48 18.44 -2.60
C GLY A 108 -23.22 19.28 -2.45
N GLN A 109 -22.25 18.80 -1.66
CA GLN A 109 -20.94 19.44 -1.51
C GLN A 109 -20.20 19.52 -2.85
N ALA A 110 -20.16 18.43 -3.63
CA ALA A 110 -19.52 18.42 -4.94
C ALA A 110 -20.17 19.42 -5.92
N LEU A 111 -21.50 19.54 -5.92
CA LEU A 111 -22.21 20.52 -6.76
C LEU A 111 -21.88 21.97 -6.35
N VAL A 112 -21.84 22.27 -5.05
CA VAL A 112 -21.44 23.60 -4.53
C VAL A 112 -20.01 23.93 -4.96
N VAL A 113 -19.07 22.99 -4.82
CA VAL A 113 -17.68 23.17 -5.27
C VAL A 113 -17.64 23.38 -6.78
N SER A 114 -18.35 22.56 -7.55
CA SER A 114 -18.39 22.67 -9.00
C SER A 114 -18.93 24.01 -9.48
N ALA A 115 -19.82 24.66 -8.74
CA ALA A 115 -20.33 25.99 -9.08
C ALA A 115 -19.23 27.07 -9.08
N SER A 116 -18.11 26.83 -8.40
CA SER A 116 -16.98 27.75 -8.31
C SER A 116 -16.05 27.70 -9.53
N GLY A 117 -16.28 26.79 -10.48
CA GLY A 117 -15.48 26.63 -11.70
C GLY A 117 -16.29 26.07 -12.88
N THR A 118 -15.75 26.18 -14.08
CA THR A 118 -16.38 25.65 -15.30
C THR A 118 -15.51 24.53 -15.87
N GLY A 119 -15.91 23.28 -15.63
CA GLY A 119 -15.23 22.08 -16.14
C GLY A 119 -14.22 21.44 -15.18
N TRP A 120 -13.75 20.25 -15.55
CA TRP A 120 -12.73 19.52 -14.79
C TRP A 120 -11.36 20.22 -14.79
N GLY A 121 -11.09 21.07 -15.80
CA GLY A 121 -9.88 21.90 -15.87
C GLY A 121 -9.80 22.99 -14.81
N ALA A 122 -10.95 23.55 -14.40
CA ALA A 122 -11.02 24.58 -13.37
C ALA A 122 -10.69 24.08 -11.94
N PHE A 123 -10.61 22.75 -11.72
CA PHE A 123 -10.03 22.19 -10.50
C PHE A 123 -8.51 22.39 -10.44
N PHE A 124 -7.87 22.64 -11.58
CA PHE A 124 -6.42 22.75 -11.74
C PHE A 124 -5.96 24.10 -12.31
N ASP A 125 -6.87 24.92 -12.87
CA ASP A 125 -6.58 26.32 -13.23
C ASP A 125 -6.32 27.18 -11.97
N ASP A 126 -5.61 28.31 -12.12
CA ASP A 126 -5.15 29.25 -11.06
C ASP A 126 -6.21 29.75 -10.06
N GLY A 127 -7.49 29.42 -10.27
CA GLY A 127 -8.59 29.78 -9.38
C GLY A 127 -8.66 28.89 -8.13
N ARG A 128 -8.08 29.35 -7.01
CA ARG A 128 -8.22 28.69 -5.69
C ARG A 128 -9.64 28.73 -5.08
N LEU A 129 -10.63 29.21 -5.83
CA LEU A 129 -12.00 29.41 -5.35
C LEU A 129 -12.72 28.08 -5.06
N TRP A 130 -12.48 27.04 -5.86
CA TRP A 130 -13.06 25.70 -5.63
C TRP A 130 -12.56 25.08 -4.32
N ALA A 131 -11.29 25.31 -3.98
CA ALA A 131 -10.71 24.83 -2.73
C ALA A 131 -11.30 25.59 -1.54
N ALA A 132 -11.45 26.92 -1.66
CA ALA A 132 -12.07 27.74 -0.62
C ALA A 132 -13.56 27.38 -0.41
N SER A 133 -14.35 27.21 -1.47
CA SER A 133 -15.76 26.84 -1.37
C SER A 133 -15.94 25.41 -0.85
N GLY A 134 -15.05 24.49 -1.25
CA GLY A 134 -15.00 23.13 -0.73
C GLY A 134 -14.69 23.06 0.76
N LEU A 135 -13.69 23.84 1.22
CA LEU A 135 -13.37 23.95 2.64
C LEU A 135 -14.56 24.52 3.42
N ALA A 136 -15.20 25.57 2.90
CA ALA A 136 -16.34 26.21 3.55
C ALA A 136 -17.55 25.27 3.66
N VAL A 137 -17.92 24.55 2.59
CA VAL A 137 -19.08 23.65 2.62
C VAL A 137 -18.82 22.41 3.47
N ALA A 138 -17.61 21.85 3.45
CA ALA A 138 -17.24 20.72 4.30
C ALA A 138 -17.23 21.12 5.79
N ALA A 139 -16.74 22.31 6.12
CA ALA A 139 -16.80 22.85 7.48
C ALA A 139 -18.25 23.10 7.93
N ALA A 140 -19.11 23.62 7.05
CA ALA A 140 -20.54 23.79 7.33
C ALA A 140 -21.24 22.45 7.59
N MET A 141 -20.94 21.41 6.78
CA MET A 141 -21.52 20.07 6.92
C MET A 141 -20.94 19.27 8.11
N MET A 142 -19.79 19.67 8.65
CA MET A 142 -19.22 19.07 9.85
C MET A 142 -20.07 19.30 11.11
N TRP A 143 -20.81 20.41 11.20
CA TRP A 143 -21.51 20.80 12.44
C TRP A 143 -22.83 20.07 12.70
N PRO A 144 -23.76 19.97 11.73
CA PRO A 144 -25.07 19.33 11.92
C PRO A 144 -24.99 17.93 12.52
N ARG A 145 -26.05 17.53 13.23
CA ARG A 145 -26.19 16.15 13.73
C ARG A 145 -26.17 15.20 12.53
N SER A 146 -25.14 14.37 12.48
CA SER A 146 -24.90 13.35 11.46
C SER A 146 -24.12 12.18 12.06
N ASN A 147 -23.97 11.10 11.29
CA ASN A 147 -23.23 9.93 11.72
C ASN A 147 -21.69 10.18 11.75
N SER A 148 -20.96 9.30 12.42
CA SER A 148 -19.50 9.42 12.58
C SER A 148 -18.74 9.31 11.25
N LEU A 149 -19.26 8.53 10.29
CA LEU A 149 -18.67 8.38 8.96
C LEU A 149 -18.73 9.70 8.18
N HIS A 150 -19.91 10.32 8.11
CA HIS A 150 -20.12 11.60 7.44
C HIS A 150 -19.23 12.70 8.00
N ARG A 151 -19.15 12.84 9.34
CA ARG A 151 -18.25 13.82 9.96
C ARG A 151 -16.79 13.53 9.62
N SER A 152 -16.35 12.27 9.67
CA SER A 152 -14.98 11.91 9.32
C SER A 152 -14.66 12.22 7.85
N LEU A 153 -15.62 12.01 6.94
CA LEU A 153 -15.50 12.39 5.54
C LEU A 153 -15.46 13.91 5.36
N CYS A 154 -16.26 14.67 6.11
CA CYS A 154 -16.16 16.13 6.11
C CYS A 154 -14.79 16.61 6.61
N ALA A 155 -14.22 16.00 7.67
CA ALA A 155 -12.87 16.32 8.13
C ALA A 155 -11.80 15.99 7.07
N LEU A 156 -11.94 14.86 6.37
CA LEU A 156 -11.08 14.47 5.26
C LEU A 156 -11.16 15.49 4.12
N LEU A 157 -12.37 15.88 3.70
CA LEU A 157 -12.58 16.89 2.66
C LEU A 157 -12.03 18.26 3.08
N MET A 158 -12.22 18.66 4.33
CA MET A 158 -11.60 19.88 4.87
C MET A 158 -10.07 19.82 4.77
N ALA A 159 -9.45 18.69 5.16
CA ALA A 159 -8.00 18.54 5.07
C ALA A 159 -7.49 18.55 3.61
N PHE A 160 -8.24 17.93 2.70
CA PHE A 160 -7.95 17.94 1.27
C PHE A 160 -8.04 19.35 0.67
N HIS A 161 -9.14 20.06 0.90
CA HIS A 161 -9.34 21.42 0.40
C HIS A 161 -8.38 22.44 1.03
N ALA A 162 -8.00 22.26 2.29
CA ALA A 162 -6.97 23.09 2.92
C ALA A 162 -5.60 22.88 2.23
N GLY A 163 -5.23 21.63 1.94
CA GLY A 163 -4.02 21.34 1.16
C GLY A 163 -4.05 21.96 -0.24
N ALA A 164 -5.17 21.80 -0.95
CA ALA A 164 -5.37 22.40 -2.27
C ALA A 164 -5.30 23.94 -2.24
N LEU A 165 -5.81 24.58 -1.18
CA LEU A 165 -5.76 26.03 -1.02
C LEU A 165 -4.34 26.53 -0.76
N ILE A 166 -3.51 25.74 -0.08
CA ILE A 166 -2.08 26.04 0.12
C ILE A 166 -1.35 25.97 -1.23
N GLY A 167 -1.69 24.98 -2.05
CA GLY A 167 -1.07 24.72 -3.34
C GLY A 167 0.22 23.92 -3.21
N GLU A 168 0.91 23.70 -4.31
CA GLU A 168 2.18 22.96 -4.36
C GLU A 168 3.32 23.73 -3.70
N GLY A 169 4.43 23.05 -3.39
CA GLY A 169 5.60 23.68 -2.77
C GLY A 169 5.83 23.31 -1.30
N THR A 170 6.77 24.01 -0.69
CA THR A 170 7.17 23.81 0.71
C THR A 170 6.01 24.02 1.69
N GLY A 171 5.03 24.86 1.34
CA GLY A 171 3.82 25.06 2.14
C GLY A 171 3.03 23.75 2.32
N LEU A 172 2.88 22.95 1.27
CA LEU A 172 2.18 21.66 1.33
C LEU A 172 2.93 20.63 2.16
N ALA A 173 4.27 20.62 2.04
CA ALA A 173 5.15 19.78 2.86
C ALA A 173 5.02 20.09 4.36
N VAL A 174 5.07 21.38 4.73
CA VAL A 174 4.88 21.84 6.11
C VAL A 174 3.47 21.50 6.61
N TYR A 175 2.46 21.69 5.77
CA TYR A 175 1.08 21.30 6.09
C TYR A 175 0.96 19.79 6.33
N GLY A 176 1.63 18.96 5.55
CA GLY A 176 1.65 17.51 5.74
C GLY A 176 2.25 17.07 7.06
N ALA A 177 3.43 17.59 7.38
CA ALA A 177 4.07 17.34 8.67
C ALA A 177 3.18 17.85 9.84
N GLY A 178 2.62 19.05 9.71
CA GLY A 178 1.73 19.64 10.71
C GLY A 178 0.43 18.85 10.90
N LEU A 179 -0.18 18.36 9.82
CA LEU A 179 -1.38 17.52 9.87
C LEU A 179 -1.08 16.18 10.55
N ALA A 180 0.03 15.52 10.20
CA ALA A 180 0.47 14.30 10.86
C ALA A 180 0.70 14.52 12.36
N ALA A 181 1.36 15.63 12.74
CA ALA A 181 1.58 16.02 14.13
C ALA A 181 0.26 16.22 14.88
N ALA A 182 -0.67 17.00 14.32
CA ALA A 182 -1.95 17.32 14.93
C ALA A 182 -2.80 16.07 15.13
N VAL A 183 -2.86 15.18 14.14
CA VAL A 183 -3.62 13.94 14.21
C VAL A 183 -2.99 12.96 15.22
N ALA A 184 -1.66 12.83 15.23
CA ALA A 184 -0.97 12.01 16.23
C ALA A 184 -1.23 12.54 17.65
N ALA A 185 -1.11 13.85 17.86
CA ALA A 185 -1.43 14.49 19.14
C ALA A 185 -2.89 14.27 19.56
N LEU A 186 -3.82 14.32 18.61
CA LEU A 186 -5.23 14.08 18.85
C LEU A 186 -5.49 12.63 19.30
N TRP A 187 -4.83 11.64 18.67
CA TRP A 187 -4.93 10.25 19.11
C TRP A 187 -4.27 9.99 20.46
N LEU A 188 -3.10 10.60 20.72
CA LEU A 188 -2.38 10.50 22.00
C LEU A 188 -3.13 11.17 23.15
N SER A 189 -3.95 12.19 22.86
CA SER A 189 -4.79 12.88 23.86
C SER A 189 -6.19 12.32 23.98
N ARG A 190 -6.52 11.19 23.33
CA ARG A 190 -7.86 10.58 23.36
C ARG A 190 -8.50 10.49 24.76
N PRO A 191 -7.78 10.05 25.81
CA PRO A 191 -8.36 10.00 27.15
C PRO A 191 -8.86 11.35 27.69
N GLN A 192 -8.29 12.46 27.21
CA GLN A 192 -8.63 13.82 27.69
C GLN A 192 -9.89 14.38 27.02
N TRP A 193 -10.19 13.96 25.79
CA TRP A 193 -11.31 14.52 25.03
C TRP A 193 -12.45 13.54 24.75
N ALA A 194 -12.27 12.24 25.03
CA ALA A 194 -13.29 11.21 24.80
C ALA A 194 -14.61 11.51 25.54
N ASP A 195 -14.54 12.12 26.73
CA ASP A 195 -15.71 12.45 27.56
C ASP A 195 -16.20 13.89 27.37
N SER A 196 -15.56 14.66 26.48
CA SER A 196 -15.95 16.05 26.23
C SER A 196 -17.21 16.15 25.37
N ARG A 197 -17.95 17.26 25.46
CA ARG A 197 -19.11 17.52 24.54
C ARG A 197 -18.73 17.49 23.05
N ASN A 198 -17.45 17.69 22.75
CA ASN A 198 -16.92 17.76 21.40
C ASN A 198 -16.32 16.43 20.93
N ALA A 199 -16.41 15.36 21.72
CA ALA A 199 -15.78 14.07 21.45
C ALA A 199 -16.09 13.54 20.04
N ALA A 200 -17.34 13.62 19.59
CA ALA A 200 -17.74 13.16 18.26
C ALA A 200 -17.06 13.94 17.12
N ARG A 201 -16.79 15.24 17.31
CA ARG A 201 -16.10 16.09 16.33
C ARG A 201 -14.60 15.85 16.34
N LEU A 202 -14.01 15.75 17.53
CA LEU A 202 -12.58 15.44 17.67
C LEU A 202 -12.27 14.05 17.13
N ALA A 203 -13.13 13.06 17.38
CA ALA A 203 -13.01 11.73 16.76
C ALA A 203 -13.08 11.79 15.23
N ALA A 204 -13.95 12.66 14.67
CA ALA A 204 -14.05 12.85 13.23
C ALA A 204 -12.79 13.48 12.63
N PHE A 205 -12.22 14.51 13.27
CA PHE A 205 -10.93 15.08 12.88
C PHE A 205 -9.80 14.07 12.99
N ALA A 206 -9.79 13.23 14.03
CA ALA A 206 -8.78 12.19 14.20
C ALA A 206 -8.87 11.12 13.10
N CYS A 207 -10.08 10.68 12.76
CA CYS A 207 -10.30 9.65 11.73
C CYS A 207 -10.06 10.20 10.32
N GLY A 208 -10.71 11.30 9.94
CA GLY A 208 -10.57 11.91 8.62
C GLY A 208 -9.16 12.46 8.39
N GLY A 209 -8.60 13.10 9.41
CA GLY A 209 -7.23 13.60 9.41
C GLY A 209 -6.19 12.48 9.31
N ALA A 210 -6.41 11.31 9.92
CA ALA A 210 -5.50 10.17 9.76
C ALA A 210 -5.43 9.67 8.31
N VAL A 211 -6.58 9.55 7.64
CA VAL A 211 -6.60 9.20 6.21
C VAL A 211 -5.90 10.26 5.38
N ALA A 212 -6.18 11.54 5.63
CA ALA A 212 -5.55 12.66 4.91
C ALA A 212 -4.03 12.68 5.12
N ALA A 213 -3.56 12.56 6.37
CA ALA A 213 -2.15 12.53 6.72
C ALA A 213 -1.42 11.33 6.10
N LEU A 214 -2.05 10.15 6.05
CA LEU A 214 -1.49 8.97 5.39
C LEU A 214 -1.42 9.12 3.87
N ALA A 215 -2.31 9.87 3.24
CA ALA A 215 -2.33 10.05 1.78
C ALA A 215 -1.40 11.19 1.31
N LEU A 216 -1.18 12.21 2.15
CA LEU A 216 -0.49 13.43 1.72
C LEU A 216 0.95 13.24 1.24
N PRO A 217 1.80 12.39 1.87
CA PRO A 217 3.18 12.18 1.38
C PRO A 217 3.23 11.66 -0.06
N ALA A 218 2.33 10.75 -0.44
CA ALA A 218 2.19 10.31 -1.82
C ALA A 218 1.73 11.46 -2.75
N ILE A 219 0.79 12.29 -2.30
CA ILE A 219 0.33 13.46 -3.07
C ILE A 219 1.45 14.49 -3.24
N VAL A 220 2.25 14.79 -2.21
CA VAL A 220 3.39 15.71 -2.30
C VAL A 220 4.48 15.15 -3.21
N GLY A 221 4.73 13.83 -3.15
CA GLY A 221 5.65 13.15 -4.04
C GLY A 221 5.21 13.18 -5.51
N VAL A 222 3.90 13.09 -5.77
CA VAL A 222 3.30 13.12 -7.11
C VAL A 222 3.06 14.54 -7.62
N ALA A 223 2.75 15.51 -6.76
CA ALA A 223 2.51 16.91 -7.16
C ALA A 223 3.80 17.68 -7.45
N GLY A 224 4.97 17.13 -7.09
CA GLY A 224 6.27 17.68 -7.51
C GLY A 224 6.69 17.31 -8.93
N ASP A 225 6.06 16.28 -9.53
CA ASP A 225 6.35 15.80 -10.88
C ASP A 225 5.01 15.46 -11.57
N ASP A 226 4.56 16.31 -12.50
CA ASP A 226 3.35 16.16 -13.33
C ASP A 226 2.69 14.77 -13.26
N VAL A 227 1.44 14.73 -12.80
CA VAL A 227 0.62 13.52 -12.52
C VAL A 227 0.64 12.45 -13.63
N TRP A 228 1.00 12.81 -14.86
CA TRP A 228 1.13 11.91 -16.01
C TRP A 228 2.55 11.41 -16.31
N ARG A 229 3.61 12.02 -15.76
CA ARG A 229 5.00 11.53 -15.86
C ARG A 229 5.27 10.36 -14.92
N PHE A 230 4.58 10.24 -13.79
CA PHE A 230 4.76 9.11 -12.86
C PHE A 230 4.47 7.74 -13.49
N VAL A 231 3.67 7.69 -14.57
CA VAL A 231 3.39 6.44 -15.30
C VAL A 231 4.37 6.18 -16.46
N LEU A 232 5.10 7.18 -16.99
CA LEU A 232 5.88 7.03 -18.23
C LEU A 232 7.23 7.76 -18.33
N ALA A 233 7.63 8.59 -17.39
CA ALA A 233 8.89 9.34 -17.51
C ALA A 233 9.52 9.60 -16.14
N GLY A 234 10.67 8.95 -15.89
CA GLY A 234 11.55 9.25 -14.76
C GLY A 234 11.78 10.76 -14.61
N GLY A 235 11.65 11.24 -13.37
CA GLY A 235 11.80 12.64 -12.99
C GLY A 235 12.52 12.77 -11.65
N SER A 236 13.60 13.57 -11.70
CA SER A 236 14.22 14.41 -10.67
C SER A 236 14.42 13.89 -9.22
N PRO A 237 15.66 13.54 -8.82
CA PRO A 237 16.03 13.46 -7.42
C PRO A 237 16.21 14.87 -6.85
N PHE A 238 15.66 15.11 -5.65
CA PHE A 238 15.75 16.35 -4.85
C PHE A 238 14.88 17.53 -5.31
N SER A 239 13.60 17.50 -4.92
CA SER A 239 12.85 18.75 -4.70
C SER A 239 13.07 19.22 -3.25
N PRO A 240 13.38 20.49 -2.98
CA PRO A 240 13.53 21.03 -1.61
C PRO A 240 12.26 20.88 -0.74
N GLN A 241 11.13 20.52 -1.36
CA GLN A 241 9.86 20.23 -0.70
C GLN A 241 9.91 18.87 0.03
N ALA A 242 10.63 17.89 -0.54
CA ALA A 242 10.84 16.58 0.07
C ALA A 242 11.67 16.69 1.37
N ASP A 243 12.59 17.65 1.47
CA ASP A 243 13.41 17.85 2.67
C ASP A 243 12.59 18.35 3.87
N ALA A 244 11.72 19.34 3.66
CA ALA A 244 10.88 19.89 4.74
C ALA A 244 9.89 18.85 5.29
N LEU A 245 9.27 18.06 4.41
CA LEU A 245 8.36 16.99 4.82
C LEU A 245 9.12 15.88 5.58
N SER A 246 10.30 15.48 5.11
CA SER A 246 11.09 14.39 5.71
C SER A 246 11.65 14.76 7.08
N ILE A 247 12.15 15.99 7.24
CA ILE A 247 12.57 16.51 8.55
C ILE A 247 11.34 16.62 9.47
N GLY A 248 10.26 17.24 9.00
CA GLY A 248 9.05 17.44 9.80
C GLY A 248 8.43 16.13 10.29
N THR A 249 8.30 15.13 9.42
CA THR A 249 7.73 13.82 9.77
C THR A 249 8.67 12.99 10.65
N GLY A 250 9.99 13.13 10.49
CA GLY A 250 10.99 12.58 11.42
C GLY A 250 10.86 13.16 12.83
N LEU A 251 10.70 14.48 12.95
CA LEU A 251 10.45 15.13 14.24
C LEU A 251 9.14 14.67 14.88
N VAL A 252 8.07 14.54 14.08
CA VAL A 252 6.78 13.99 14.55
C VAL A 252 6.95 12.56 15.07
N PHE A 253 7.67 11.71 14.36
CA PHE A 253 7.91 10.32 14.77
C PHE A 253 8.66 10.25 16.10
N VAL A 254 9.74 11.03 16.26
CA VAL A 254 10.49 11.10 17.52
C VAL A 254 9.61 11.62 18.66
N ALA A 255 8.81 12.67 18.43
CA ALA A 255 7.91 13.23 19.44
C ALA A 255 6.80 12.24 19.87
N VAL A 256 6.26 11.45 18.94
CA VAL A 256 5.29 10.39 19.25
C VAL A 256 5.95 9.31 20.12
N VAL A 257 7.16 8.86 19.79
CA VAL A 257 7.89 7.87 20.59
C VAL A 257 8.21 8.43 21.97
N GLU A 258 8.67 9.67 22.07
CA GLU A 258 8.91 10.36 23.35
C GLU A 258 7.65 10.35 24.22
N ARG A 259 6.51 10.72 23.64
CA ARG A 259 5.24 10.83 24.39
C ARG A 259 4.72 9.47 24.87
N LEU A 260 4.98 8.40 24.12
CA LEU A 260 4.56 7.04 24.46
C LEU A 260 5.51 6.35 25.45
N THR A 261 6.76 6.80 25.55
CA THR A 261 7.78 6.18 26.39
C THR A 261 7.88 6.89 27.75
N THR A 262 6.83 6.76 28.55
CA THR A 262 6.76 7.31 29.92
C THR A 262 7.35 6.38 30.99
N THR A 263 7.95 5.26 30.57
CA THR A 263 8.51 4.22 31.45
C THR A 263 9.97 4.51 31.84
N ASP A 264 10.62 3.51 32.46
CA ASP A 264 12.03 3.53 32.91
C ASP A 264 12.99 4.28 31.95
N ALA A 265 13.92 5.04 32.53
CA ALA A 265 14.83 5.92 31.82
C ALA A 265 15.76 5.20 30.83
N ARG A 266 16.06 3.90 31.04
CA ARG A 266 16.83 3.10 30.06
C ARG A 266 15.98 2.79 28.83
N THR A 267 14.76 2.32 29.04
CA THR A 267 13.79 2.00 27.99
C THR A 267 13.48 3.23 27.14
N ARG A 268 13.25 4.38 27.78
CA ARG A 268 13.01 5.66 27.09
C ARG A 268 14.20 6.06 26.22
N ARG A 269 15.43 6.02 26.75
CA ARG A 269 16.64 6.35 25.98
C ARG A 269 16.87 5.42 24.80
N ALA A 270 16.68 4.11 24.99
CA ALA A 270 16.81 3.13 23.91
C ALA A 270 15.78 3.37 22.79
N ALA A 271 14.52 3.63 23.16
CA ALA A 271 13.45 3.91 22.21
C ALA A 271 13.68 5.23 21.44
N LEU A 272 14.12 6.29 22.12
CA LEU A 272 14.43 7.58 21.47
C LEU A 272 15.65 7.47 20.54
N ALA A 273 16.70 6.75 20.95
CA ALA A 273 17.86 6.50 20.11
C ALA A 273 17.46 5.73 18.84
N ALA A 274 16.68 4.66 19.00
CA ALA A 274 16.15 3.90 17.87
C ALA A 274 15.25 4.75 16.97
N ALA A 275 14.38 5.59 17.55
CA ALA A 275 13.50 6.48 16.80
C ALA A 275 14.28 7.52 15.99
N LEU A 276 15.34 8.11 16.57
CA LEU A 276 16.21 9.05 15.88
C LEU A 276 16.95 8.40 14.72
N VAL A 277 17.51 7.20 14.93
CA VAL A 277 18.19 6.45 13.86
C VAL A 277 17.21 6.10 12.75
N LEU A 278 16.02 5.59 13.07
CA LEU A 278 14.98 5.27 12.08
C LEU A 278 14.47 6.51 11.34
N ALA A 279 14.35 7.65 12.01
CA ALA A 279 13.98 8.93 11.39
C ALA A 279 15.02 9.38 10.37
N ILE A 280 16.32 9.17 10.65
CA ILE A 280 17.42 9.49 9.74
C ILE A 280 17.45 8.51 8.55
N LEU A 281 17.39 7.20 8.82
CA LEU A 281 17.46 6.17 7.78
C LEU A 281 16.25 6.20 6.83
N SER A 282 15.09 6.64 7.32
CA SER A 282 13.84 6.73 6.55
C SER A 282 13.58 8.13 5.97
N GLN A 283 14.55 9.06 6.02
CA GLN A 283 14.41 10.37 5.39
C GLN A 283 13.98 10.28 3.91
N PRO A 284 14.50 9.36 3.08
CA PRO A 284 14.04 9.21 1.70
C PRO A 284 12.59 8.73 1.56
N ALA A 285 11.94 8.30 2.64
CA ALA A 285 10.58 7.74 2.66
C ALA A 285 9.73 8.40 3.77
N PRO A 286 9.40 9.71 3.67
CA PRO A 286 8.63 10.42 4.69
C PRO A 286 7.26 9.80 4.99
N GLY A 287 6.63 9.19 3.98
CA GLY A 287 5.37 8.46 4.15
C GLY A 287 5.47 7.30 5.14
N LEU A 288 6.61 6.61 5.21
CA LEU A 288 6.86 5.55 6.18
C LEU A 288 6.89 6.11 7.61
N LEU A 289 7.47 7.29 7.82
CA LEU A 289 7.53 7.95 9.13
C LEU A 289 6.15 8.43 9.60
N VAL A 290 5.32 8.96 8.70
CA VAL A 290 3.92 9.30 9.00
C VAL A 290 3.13 8.05 9.37
N ALA A 291 3.26 6.99 8.56
CA ALA A 291 2.58 5.73 8.79
C ALA A 291 2.98 5.10 10.13
N ALA A 292 4.27 5.06 10.47
CA ALA A 292 4.76 4.56 11.74
C ALA A 292 4.25 5.40 12.93
N SER A 293 4.29 6.73 12.81
CA SER A 293 3.78 7.66 13.84
C SER A 293 2.30 7.44 14.13
N LEU A 294 1.48 7.34 13.07
CA LEU A 294 0.04 7.14 13.19
C LEU A 294 -0.31 5.73 13.63
N ALA A 295 0.45 4.71 13.22
CA ALA A 295 0.25 3.35 13.72
C ALA A 295 0.41 3.30 15.25
N LEU A 296 1.48 3.90 15.79
CA LEU A 296 1.73 4.00 17.22
C LEU A 296 0.64 4.82 17.94
N ALA A 297 0.31 6.02 17.43
CA ALA A 297 -0.67 6.90 18.03
C ALA A 297 -2.09 6.29 18.02
N CYS A 298 -2.53 5.70 16.90
CA CYS A 298 -3.83 5.04 16.80
C CYS A 298 -3.91 3.79 17.67
N PHE A 299 -2.83 3.01 17.76
CA PHE A 299 -2.75 1.85 18.64
C PHE A 299 -2.89 2.26 20.11
N HIS A 300 -2.17 3.29 20.53
CA HIS A 300 -2.31 3.87 21.87
C HIS A 300 -3.71 4.42 22.12
N GLY A 301 -4.29 5.12 21.14
CA GLY A 301 -5.67 5.59 21.18
C GLY A 301 -6.73 4.48 21.15
N GLY A 302 -6.35 3.20 21.02
CA GLY A 302 -7.27 2.06 21.02
C GLY A 302 -8.05 1.86 19.71
N HIS A 303 -7.71 2.58 18.63
CA HIS A 303 -8.34 2.44 17.32
C HIS A 303 -7.54 1.49 16.40
N ARG A 304 -7.73 0.19 16.62
CA ARG A 304 -6.97 -0.88 15.93
C ARG A 304 -7.11 -0.86 14.41
N SER A 305 -8.29 -0.53 13.87
CA SER A 305 -8.51 -0.47 12.42
C SER A 305 -7.67 0.62 11.74
N PHE A 306 -7.50 1.77 12.40
CA PHE A 306 -6.65 2.85 11.89
C PHE A 306 -5.17 2.55 12.08
N ALA A 307 -4.79 1.86 13.17
CA ALA A 307 -3.43 1.36 13.31
C ALA A 307 -3.09 0.34 12.20
N ALA A 308 -4.02 -0.56 11.87
CA ALA A 308 -3.87 -1.50 10.76
C ALA A 308 -3.81 -0.80 9.40
N LEU A 309 -4.65 0.22 9.17
CA LEU A 309 -4.59 1.06 7.97
C LEU A 309 -3.23 1.76 7.84
N ALA A 310 -2.71 2.32 8.93
CA ALA A 310 -1.40 2.97 8.93
C ALA A 310 -0.28 1.96 8.65
N LEU A 311 -0.34 0.73 9.19
CA LEU A 311 0.61 -0.34 8.83
C LEU A 311 0.48 -0.79 7.37
N ALA A 312 -0.73 -0.87 6.83
CA ALA A 312 -0.93 -1.16 5.40
C ALA A 312 -0.36 -0.04 4.52
N ALA A 313 -0.54 1.22 4.91
CA ALA A 313 0.09 2.36 4.25
C ALA A 313 1.62 2.30 4.35
N ALA A 314 2.19 1.86 5.48
CA ALA A 314 3.64 1.65 5.61
C ALA A 314 4.16 0.64 4.57
N VAL A 315 3.43 -0.46 4.33
CA VAL A 315 3.78 -1.44 3.27
C VAL A 315 3.75 -0.78 1.89
N ALA A 316 2.72 0.02 1.59
CA ALA A 316 2.63 0.75 0.34
C ALA A 316 3.81 1.73 0.15
N TYR A 317 4.21 2.44 1.21
CA TYR A 317 5.36 3.36 1.19
C TYR A 317 6.71 2.66 1.06
N VAL A 318 6.86 1.45 1.61
CA VAL A 318 8.04 0.61 1.31
C VAL A 318 8.05 0.22 -0.17
N GLY A 319 6.89 -0.09 -0.75
CA GLY A 319 6.73 -0.31 -2.19
C GLY A 319 7.13 0.91 -3.02
N GLU A 320 6.64 2.10 -2.67
CA GLU A 320 7.04 3.35 -3.34
C GLU A 320 8.55 3.57 -3.25
N TYR A 321 9.14 3.40 -2.06
CA TYR A 321 10.58 3.57 -1.84
C TYR A 321 11.41 2.60 -2.70
N TYR A 322 10.94 1.37 -2.90
CA TYR A 322 11.60 0.40 -3.78
C TYR A 322 11.72 0.93 -5.22
N TYR A 323 10.66 1.55 -5.75
CA TYR A 323 10.58 2.02 -7.13
C TYR A 323 11.21 3.41 -7.38
N ARG A 324 11.72 4.12 -6.37
CA ARG A 324 12.44 5.39 -6.59
C ARG A 324 13.77 5.17 -7.29
N LEU A 325 14.10 5.95 -8.31
CA LEU A 325 15.32 5.72 -9.13
C LEU A 325 16.55 6.51 -8.64
N ASP A 326 16.41 7.28 -7.58
CA ASP A 326 17.43 8.19 -7.04
C ASP A 326 18.54 7.48 -6.25
N THR A 327 18.25 6.27 -5.77
CA THR A 327 19.09 5.52 -4.85
C THR A 327 19.31 4.10 -5.37
N SER A 328 20.56 3.65 -5.34
CA SER A 328 20.93 2.31 -5.79
C SER A 328 20.22 1.24 -4.95
N LEU A 329 19.96 0.09 -5.57
CA LEU A 329 19.33 -1.04 -4.88
C LEU A 329 20.19 -1.52 -3.68
N LEU A 330 21.52 -1.43 -3.80
CA LEU A 330 22.44 -1.76 -2.72
C LEU A 330 22.21 -0.87 -1.49
N VAL A 331 22.18 0.45 -1.69
CA VAL A 331 21.96 1.42 -0.59
C VAL A 331 20.58 1.19 0.04
N LYS A 332 19.53 1.01 -0.76
CA LYS A 332 18.18 0.70 -0.25
C LYS A 332 18.16 -0.58 0.60
N SER A 333 18.81 -1.64 0.14
CA SER A 333 18.87 -2.91 0.86
C SER A 333 19.60 -2.77 2.20
N ALA A 334 20.71 -2.02 2.23
CA ALA A 334 21.45 -1.74 3.45
C ALA A 334 20.63 -0.91 4.45
N LEU A 335 19.97 0.15 3.99
CA LEU A 335 19.11 1.00 4.83
C LEU A 335 17.95 0.20 5.46
N MET A 336 17.32 -0.70 4.69
CA MET A 336 16.26 -1.57 5.18
C MET A 336 16.79 -2.61 6.18
N ALA A 337 17.94 -3.23 5.90
CA ALA A 337 18.57 -4.18 6.80
C ALA A 337 18.96 -3.53 8.14
N ILE A 338 19.57 -2.34 8.12
CA ILE A 338 19.93 -1.58 9.31
C ILE A 338 18.67 -1.18 10.08
N SER A 339 17.62 -0.70 9.40
CA SER A 339 16.34 -0.33 10.04
C SER A 339 15.70 -1.52 10.76
N GLY A 340 15.67 -2.69 10.11
CA GLY A 340 15.20 -3.94 10.72
C GLY A 340 16.06 -4.37 11.91
N GLY A 341 17.39 -4.24 11.80
CA GLY A 341 18.34 -4.50 12.88
C GLY A 341 18.11 -3.61 14.11
N VAL A 342 17.87 -2.31 13.90
CA VAL A 342 17.54 -1.35 14.97
C VAL A 342 16.23 -1.73 15.66
N LEU A 343 15.19 -2.10 14.91
CA LEU A 343 13.92 -2.55 15.49
C LEU A 343 14.05 -3.85 16.30
N LEU A 344 14.85 -4.81 15.82
CA LEU A 344 15.13 -6.04 16.54
C LEU A 344 15.95 -5.78 17.81
N ALA A 345 16.98 -4.94 17.75
CA ALA A 345 17.77 -4.54 18.90
C ALA A 345 16.90 -3.81 19.95
N LEU A 346 16.04 -2.90 19.50
CA LEU A 346 15.06 -2.24 20.36
C LEU A 346 14.14 -3.25 21.03
N ARG A 347 13.60 -4.23 20.27
CA ARG A 347 12.75 -5.28 20.83
C ARG A 347 13.43 -6.08 21.94
N GLN A 348 14.73 -6.34 21.85
CA GLN A 348 15.50 -7.03 22.89
C GLN A 348 15.81 -6.11 24.09
N ALA A 349 16.00 -4.81 23.84
CA ALA A 349 16.23 -3.81 24.87
C ALA A 349 14.96 -3.45 25.67
N LEU A 350 13.78 -3.59 25.04
CA LEU A 350 12.50 -3.45 25.73
C LEU A 350 12.34 -4.61 26.71
N PRO A 351 12.07 -4.35 28.00
CA PRO A 351 11.83 -5.42 28.95
C PRO A 351 10.68 -6.29 28.42
N ALA A 352 10.92 -7.59 28.31
CA ALA A 352 9.88 -8.52 27.89
C ALA A 352 8.67 -8.28 28.79
N ALA A 353 7.52 -7.94 28.21
CA ALA A 353 6.26 -7.73 28.92
C ALA A 353 5.71 -9.06 29.46
N VAL A 354 6.53 -9.80 30.21
CA VAL A 354 6.23 -11.08 30.86
C VAL A 354 5.58 -10.83 32.23
N GLY A 355 5.50 -9.58 32.70
CA GLY A 355 5.01 -9.24 34.04
C GLY A 355 3.52 -8.90 34.20
N MET A 356 2.68 -8.89 33.15
CA MET A 356 1.26 -8.49 33.32
C MET A 356 0.30 -9.68 33.54
N ALA A 357 0.77 -10.92 33.33
CA ALA A 357 -0.02 -12.12 33.61
C ALA A 357 0.21 -12.72 35.02
N THR A 358 1.19 -12.20 35.78
CA THR A 358 1.49 -12.66 37.14
C THR A 358 0.88 -11.77 38.23
N ALA A 359 0.55 -10.51 37.95
CA ALA A 359 -0.09 -9.62 38.91
C ALA A 359 -1.58 -9.94 39.19
N VAL A 360 -2.27 -10.63 38.27
CA VAL A 360 -3.67 -11.06 38.44
C VAL A 360 -3.79 -12.35 39.26
N ARG A 361 -2.68 -13.05 39.57
CA ARG A 361 -2.69 -14.28 40.38
C ARG A 361 -2.80 -14.03 41.90
N GLY A 362 -2.87 -12.78 42.34
CA GLY A 362 -2.97 -12.42 43.77
C GLY A 362 -4.39 -12.21 44.31
N ALA A 363 -5.43 -12.28 43.48
CA ALA A 363 -6.82 -12.17 43.94
C ALA A 363 -7.36 -13.55 44.37
N PRO A 364 -8.11 -13.66 45.48
CA PRO A 364 -8.70 -14.93 45.93
C PRO A 364 -9.61 -15.50 44.85
N ALA A 365 -9.51 -16.80 44.63
CA ALA A 365 -10.15 -17.51 43.55
C ALA A 365 -11.68 -17.64 43.75
N GLU A 366 -12.46 -16.90 42.98
CA GLU A 366 -13.76 -17.38 42.49
C GLU A 366 -13.58 -17.89 41.07
N ARG A 367 -13.45 -19.21 40.95
CA ARG A 367 -13.32 -19.94 39.70
C ARG A 367 -14.71 -20.23 39.15
N THR A 368 -15.05 -19.62 38.01
CA THR A 368 -15.75 -20.29 36.90
C THR A 368 -15.70 -19.39 35.65
N GLY A 369 -15.06 -19.85 34.56
CA GLY A 369 -15.22 -19.30 33.21
C GLY A 369 -14.12 -18.40 32.65
N ALA A 370 -13.33 -17.68 33.47
CA ALA A 370 -12.32 -16.74 32.95
C ALA A 370 -10.99 -17.41 32.51
N ALA A 371 -10.71 -18.64 32.96
CA ALA A 371 -9.47 -19.34 32.64
C ALA A 371 -9.40 -19.81 31.18
N ASP A 372 -10.54 -20.19 30.59
CA ASP A 372 -10.60 -20.73 29.23
C ASP A 372 -10.42 -19.64 28.16
N LEU A 373 -10.87 -18.41 28.44
CA LEU A 373 -10.71 -17.25 27.54
C LEU A 373 -9.28 -16.72 27.50
N VAL A 374 -8.54 -16.81 28.63
CA VAL A 374 -7.13 -16.41 28.72
C VAL A 374 -6.19 -17.46 28.09
N GLY A 375 -6.59 -18.75 28.09
CA GLY A 375 -5.91 -19.81 27.33
C GLY A 375 -5.96 -19.57 25.82
N SER A 376 -7.15 -19.30 25.28
CA SER A 376 -7.36 -19.04 23.85
C SER A 376 -6.54 -17.85 23.29
N ALA A 377 -6.39 -16.77 24.08
CA ALA A 377 -5.58 -15.61 23.67
C ALA A 377 -4.06 -15.88 23.67
N ARG A 378 -3.58 -16.80 24.53
CA ARG A 378 -2.17 -17.26 24.52
C ARG A 378 -1.87 -18.19 23.35
N ASP A 379 -2.85 -19.01 22.96
CA ASP A 379 -2.72 -19.93 21.83
C ASP A 379 -2.67 -19.20 20.49
N GLY A 380 -3.40 -18.09 20.34
CA GLY A 380 -3.35 -17.25 19.14
C GLY A 380 -1.97 -16.64 18.86
N GLY A 381 -1.23 -16.25 19.91
CA GLY A 381 0.12 -15.69 19.77
C GLY A 381 1.18 -16.74 19.44
N THR A 382 1.02 -17.97 19.94
CA THR A 382 1.89 -19.11 19.61
C THR A 382 1.59 -19.62 18.21
N GLY A 383 0.31 -19.74 17.84
CA GLY A 383 -0.13 -20.12 16.50
C GLY A 383 0.36 -19.15 15.41
N LEU A 384 0.33 -17.83 15.66
CA LEU A 384 0.90 -16.85 14.73
C LEU A 384 2.42 -17.01 14.59
N ARG A 385 3.15 -17.22 15.70
CA ARG A 385 4.61 -17.42 15.65
C ARG A 385 4.99 -18.70 14.92
N VAL A 386 4.29 -19.79 15.18
CA VAL A 386 4.45 -21.06 14.47
C VAL A 386 4.09 -20.89 13.00
N GLY A 387 3.00 -20.19 12.68
CA GLY A 387 2.60 -19.88 11.32
C GLY A 387 3.66 -19.08 10.55
N VAL A 388 4.23 -18.04 11.17
CA VAL A 388 5.34 -17.27 10.60
C VAL A 388 6.59 -18.13 10.42
N ALA A 389 6.95 -18.96 11.40
CA ALA A 389 8.11 -19.84 11.31
C ALA A 389 7.95 -20.91 10.21
N VAL A 390 6.77 -21.52 10.11
CA VAL A 390 6.44 -22.50 9.05
C VAL A 390 6.47 -21.81 7.69
N ALA A 391 5.87 -20.62 7.55
CA ALA A 391 5.93 -19.86 6.31
C ALA A 391 7.37 -19.53 5.92
N PHE A 392 8.20 -19.11 6.88
CA PHE A 392 9.62 -18.86 6.66
C PHE A 392 10.36 -20.11 6.19
N VAL A 393 10.19 -21.24 6.88
CA VAL A 393 10.82 -22.52 6.51
C VAL A 393 10.35 -22.99 5.13
N LEU A 394 9.06 -22.85 4.80
CA LEU A 394 8.51 -23.20 3.49
C LEU A 394 9.12 -22.33 2.38
N VAL A 395 9.21 -21.02 2.59
CA VAL A 395 9.83 -20.11 1.62
C VAL A 395 11.30 -20.47 1.44
N VAL A 396 12.07 -20.61 2.52
CA VAL A 396 13.49 -20.97 2.45
C VAL A 396 13.70 -22.34 1.80
N GLY A 397 12.89 -23.34 2.17
CA GLY A 397 12.98 -24.70 1.62
C GLY A 397 12.62 -24.75 0.13
N LEU A 398 11.53 -24.10 -0.28
CA LEU A 398 11.11 -24.05 -1.69
C LEU A 398 12.12 -23.28 -2.53
N THR A 399 12.57 -22.11 -2.07
CA THR A 399 13.60 -21.33 -2.77
C THR A 399 14.92 -22.08 -2.82
N GLY A 400 15.32 -22.74 -1.73
CA GLY A 400 16.53 -23.56 -1.66
C GLY A 400 16.50 -24.74 -2.64
N HIS A 401 15.36 -25.42 -2.78
CA HIS A 401 15.21 -26.50 -3.77
C HIS A 401 15.40 -25.98 -5.20
N VAL A 402 14.77 -24.84 -5.52
CA VAL A 402 14.91 -24.20 -6.82
C VAL A 402 16.36 -23.77 -7.09
N VAL A 403 17.10 -23.34 -6.07
CA VAL A 403 18.53 -23.02 -6.19
C VAL A 403 19.34 -24.28 -6.49
N LEU A 404 19.14 -25.37 -5.75
CA LEU A 404 19.87 -26.62 -5.97
C LEU A 404 19.67 -27.20 -7.37
N ASP A 405 18.44 -27.15 -7.90
CA ASP A 405 18.18 -27.61 -9.26
C ASP A 405 18.90 -26.74 -10.31
N ARG A 406 19.03 -25.42 -10.07
CA ARG A 406 19.77 -24.54 -10.97
C ARG A 406 21.28 -24.77 -10.87
N GLU A 407 21.83 -24.97 -9.67
CA GLU A 407 23.25 -25.32 -9.48
C GLU A 407 23.62 -26.61 -10.24
N ARG A 408 22.77 -27.65 -10.18
CA ARG A 408 22.97 -28.88 -10.97
C ARG A 408 23.06 -28.61 -12.48
N VAL A 409 22.18 -27.74 -13.00
CA VAL A 409 22.22 -27.36 -14.42
C VAL A 409 23.51 -26.59 -14.76
N LEU A 410 24.01 -25.76 -13.84
CA LEU A 410 25.27 -25.03 -14.04
C LEU A 410 26.48 -25.97 -14.08
N ASP A 411 26.50 -26.99 -13.22
CA ASP A 411 27.60 -27.95 -13.10
C ASP A 411 27.61 -28.99 -14.23
N GLU A 412 26.44 -29.58 -14.52
CA GLU A 412 26.31 -30.72 -15.45
C GLU A 412 25.91 -30.30 -16.87
N GLY A 413 25.41 -29.07 -17.05
CA GLY A 413 24.88 -28.60 -18.31
C GLY A 413 25.95 -28.39 -19.39
N ARG A 414 25.64 -28.76 -20.63
CA ARG A 414 26.50 -28.52 -21.80
C ARG A 414 26.51 -27.04 -22.15
N VAL A 415 27.68 -26.50 -22.48
CA VAL A 415 27.83 -25.10 -22.91
C VAL A 415 27.30 -24.95 -24.34
N VAL A 416 26.43 -23.97 -24.55
CA VAL A 416 25.82 -23.64 -25.85
C VAL A 416 25.83 -22.13 -26.04
N LEU A 417 26.28 -21.65 -27.20
CA LEU A 417 26.32 -20.22 -27.53
C LEU A 417 25.20 -19.86 -28.52
N PHE A 418 24.32 -18.95 -28.11
CA PHE A 418 23.28 -18.40 -28.98
C PHE A 418 23.61 -16.98 -29.39
N GLU A 419 23.51 -16.68 -30.68
CA GLU A 419 23.73 -15.33 -31.21
C GLU A 419 22.63 -14.37 -30.76
N LEU A 420 23.02 -13.16 -30.34
CA LEU A 420 22.11 -12.10 -29.95
C LEU A 420 21.66 -11.30 -31.18
N ALA A 421 20.36 -11.07 -31.29
CA ALA A 421 19.79 -10.11 -32.23
C ALA A 421 19.95 -8.68 -31.68
N PRO A 422 19.88 -7.63 -32.53
CA PRO A 422 19.91 -6.24 -32.07
C PRO A 422 18.71 -5.96 -31.14
N VAL A 423 18.97 -5.51 -29.92
CA VAL A 423 17.92 -5.14 -28.94
C VAL A 423 18.32 -3.89 -28.17
N ASP A 424 17.32 -3.07 -27.85
CA ASP A 424 17.43 -1.85 -27.06
C ASP A 424 17.90 -2.13 -25.62
N PRO A 425 18.91 -1.40 -25.09
CA PRO A 425 19.68 -1.87 -23.96
C PRO A 425 19.12 -1.57 -22.56
N ARG A 426 17.90 -1.02 -22.38
CA ARG A 426 17.53 -0.48 -21.06
C ARG A 426 16.07 -0.65 -20.66
N SER A 427 15.88 -0.97 -19.38
CA SER A 427 14.66 -0.63 -18.64
C SER A 427 15.06 -0.02 -17.32
N LEU A 428 14.65 1.24 -17.17
CA LEU A 428 14.92 2.06 -16.00
C LEU A 428 14.31 1.49 -14.71
N MET A 429 13.31 0.60 -14.79
CA MET A 429 12.45 0.27 -13.64
C MET A 429 12.80 -1.03 -12.90
N GLN A 430 13.58 -1.95 -13.49
CA GLN A 430 13.91 -3.24 -12.85
C GLN A 430 15.39 -3.39 -12.47
N GLY A 431 16.17 -2.31 -12.59
CA GLY A 431 17.62 -2.30 -12.40
C GLY A 431 18.39 -2.36 -13.71
N ASP A 432 19.72 -2.41 -13.61
CA ASP A 432 20.62 -2.48 -14.76
C ASP A 432 20.58 -3.88 -15.38
N TYR A 433 19.86 -4.00 -16.49
CA TYR A 433 19.83 -5.22 -17.30
C TYR A 433 19.81 -4.89 -18.79
N MET A 434 20.34 -5.81 -19.58
CA MET A 434 20.29 -5.74 -21.04
C MET A 434 19.15 -6.63 -21.51
N ALA A 435 18.21 -6.06 -22.25
CA ALA A 435 17.18 -6.84 -22.92
C ALA A 435 17.83 -7.72 -23.99
N LEU A 436 17.43 -8.98 -24.03
CA LEU A 436 18.00 -9.99 -24.93
C LEU A 436 16.95 -10.50 -25.89
N ARG A 437 17.39 -10.73 -27.12
CA ARG A 437 16.67 -11.50 -28.13
C ARG A 437 17.70 -12.34 -28.85
N PHE A 438 17.36 -13.58 -29.18
CA PHE A 438 18.29 -14.48 -29.85
C PHE A 438 17.92 -14.56 -31.33
N ALA A 439 18.92 -14.60 -32.22
CA ALA A 439 18.70 -14.72 -33.65
C ALA A 439 17.90 -15.99 -34.00
N ILE A 440 18.09 -17.06 -33.23
CA ILE A 440 17.36 -18.33 -33.40
C ILE A 440 15.86 -18.20 -33.13
N ASP A 441 15.41 -17.22 -32.34
CA ASP A 441 14.00 -17.02 -32.02
C ASP A 441 13.20 -16.56 -33.26
N ASP A 442 13.86 -15.96 -34.26
CA ASP A 442 13.24 -15.60 -35.54
C ASP A 442 12.98 -16.82 -36.44
N ALA A 443 13.71 -17.91 -36.24
CA ALA A 443 13.55 -19.18 -36.97
C ALA A 443 12.55 -20.15 -36.31
N LEU A 444 12.10 -19.86 -35.08
CA LEU A 444 11.12 -20.69 -34.39
C LEU A 444 9.70 -20.50 -34.96
N PRO A 445 8.87 -21.57 -35.03
CA PRO A 445 7.51 -21.45 -35.54
C PRO A 445 6.68 -20.48 -34.70
N ARG A 446 6.22 -19.38 -35.31
CA ARG A 446 5.31 -18.42 -34.67
C ARG A 446 3.86 -18.84 -34.87
N ARG A 447 2.99 -18.44 -33.94
CA ARG A 447 1.55 -18.45 -34.16
C ARG A 447 1.21 -17.42 -35.24
N ALA A 448 1.18 -17.83 -36.50
CA ALA A 448 0.39 -17.14 -37.51
C ALA A 448 -1.09 -17.37 -37.19
N GLY A 449 -1.95 -16.39 -37.44
CA GLY A 449 -3.38 -16.43 -37.09
C GLY A 449 -4.08 -17.74 -37.48
N ALA A 450 -5.12 -18.09 -36.72
CA ALA A 450 -6.11 -19.15 -36.96
C ALA A 450 -5.62 -20.59 -37.22
N ALA A 451 -4.33 -20.94 -37.02
CA ALA A 451 -3.89 -22.34 -37.05
C ALA A 451 -3.99 -22.99 -35.64
N PRO A 452 -4.83 -24.02 -35.43
CA PRO A 452 -4.95 -24.71 -34.15
C PRO A 452 -3.93 -25.85 -34.07
N GLY A 453 -2.79 -25.60 -33.44
CA GLY A 453 -1.80 -26.62 -33.08
C GLY A 453 -0.97 -26.21 -31.86
N PRO A 454 -0.52 -27.15 -31.01
CA PRO A 454 0.42 -26.87 -29.93
C PRO A 454 1.76 -26.41 -30.53
N LEU A 455 2.40 -25.42 -29.89
CA LEU A 455 3.76 -25.04 -30.24
C LEU A 455 4.72 -26.17 -29.82
N PRO A 456 5.77 -26.43 -30.59
CA PRO A 456 6.75 -27.45 -30.24
C PRO A 456 7.38 -27.15 -28.88
N ARG A 457 7.55 -28.18 -28.06
CA ARG A 457 8.12 -28.04 -26.70
C ARG A 457 9.63 -27.83 -26.70
N PHE A 458 10.33 -28.30 -27.74
CA PHE A 458 11.77 -28.30 -27.81
C PHE A 458 12.30 -27.83 -29.16
N ALA A 459 13.43 -27.13 -29.14
CA ALA A 459 14.27 -26.83 -30.28
C ALA A 459 15.49 -27.77 -30.25
N TYR A 460 15.82 -28.38 -31.38
CA TYR A 460 17.01 -29.20 -31.55
C TYR A 460 18.08 -28.35 -32.23
N VAL A 461 19.24 -28.24 -31.60
CA VAL A 461 20.34 -27.40 -32.07
C VAL A 461 21.59 -28.24 -32.35
N GLU A 462 22.23 -27.93 -33.47
CA GLU A 462 23.56 -28.41 -33.80
C GLU A 462 24.60 -27.42 -33.29
N LEU A 463 25.73 -27.94 -32.81
CA LEU A 463 26.84 -27.13 -32.33
C LEU A 463 28.01 -27.24 -33.31
N ASP A 464 28.60 -26.10 -33.65
CA ASP A 464 29.88 -26.07 -34.35
C ASP A 464 31.08 -26.39 -33.42
N ALA A 465 32.30 -26.34 -33.96
CA ALA A 465 33.52 -26.59 -33.20
C ALA A 465 33.77 -25.58 -32.06
N ASP A 466 33.22 -24.36 -32.18
CA ASP A 466 33.32 -23.28 -31.19
C ASP A 466 32.15 -23.29 -30.18
N GLY A 467 31.17 -24.19 -30.35
CA GLY A 467 29.98 -24.31 -29.51
C GLY A 467 28.82 -23.35 -29.88
N ARG A 468 28.84 -22.76 -31.08
CA ARG A 468 27.76 -21.92 -31.60
C ARG A 468 26.60 -22.78 -32.06
N ALA A 469 25.39 -22.39 -31.65
CA ALA A 469 24.17 -23.12 -31.95
C ALA A 469 23.53 -22.67 -33.26
N SER A 470 23.19 -23.64 -34.12
CA SER A 470 22.30 -23.45 -35.26
C SER A 470 21.05 -24.31 -35.09
N LEU A 471 19.90 -23.82 -35.55
CA LEU A 471 18.64 -24.57 -35.48
C LEU A 471 18.66 -25.73 -36.47
N ALA A 472 18.55 -26.96 -35.97
CA ALA A 472 18.43 -28.16 -36.79
C ALA A 472 16.97 -28.61 -36.96
N GLY A 473 16.13 -28.35 -35.95
CA GLY A 473 14.70 -28.67 -36.00
C GLY A 473 13.95 -28.33 -34.72
N VAL A 474 12.66 -28.68 -34.68
CA VAL A 474 11.79 -28.50 -33.51
C VAL A 474 10.91 -29.75 -33.32
N GLY A 475 10.51 -30.04 -32.09
CA GLY A 475 9.66 -31.20 -31.78
C GLY A 475 9.14 -31.19 -30.34
N ASP A 476 8.38 -32.22 -29.97
CA ASP A 476 7.71 -32.33 -28.66
C ASP A 476 8.40 -33.28 -27.67
N ASP A 477 9.30 -34.12 -28.19
CA ASP A 477 10.00 -35.16 -27.43
C ASP A 477 11.48 -34.82 -27.23
N LEU A 478 12.07 -35.44 -26.22
CA LEU A 478 13.52 -35.46 -26.05
C LEU A 478 14.10 -36.53 -26.99
N PRO A 479 14.89 -36.16 -28.01
CA PRO A 479 15.39 -37.07 -29.02
C PRO A 479 16.34 -38.08 -28.38
N ALA A 480 16.21 -39.35 -28.79
CA ALA A 480 17.04 -40.44 -28.28
C ALA A 480 18.51 -40.41 -28.82
N ALA A 481 18.79 -39.58 -29.82
CA ALA A 481 20.09 -39.50 -30.49
C ALA A 481 20.95 -38.35 -29.93
N SER A 482 22.18 -38.68 -29.55
CA SER A 482 23.07 -37.90 -28.67
C SER A 482 23.90 -36.79 -29.33
N THR A 483 23.71 -36.52 -30.63
CA THR A 483 24.50 -35.50 -31.34
C THR A 483 23.88 -34.10 -31.28
N LEU A 484 22.54 -34.01 -31.16
CA LEU A 484 21.81 -32.75 -31.08
C LEU A 484 21.61 -32.33 -29.62
N VAL A 485 21.75 -31.04 -29.34
CA VAL A 485 21.38 -30.48 -28.03
C VAL A 485 19.92 -30.07 -28.07
N THR A 486 19.17 -30.46 -27.06
CA THR A 486 17.74 -30.16 -26.96
C THR A 486 17.54 -28.99 -26.01
N VAL A 487 16.82 -27.96 -26.46
CA VAL A 487 16.53 -26.76 -25.66
C VAL A 487 15.03 -26.55 -25.57
N ARG A 488 14.53 -26.37 -24.34
CA ARG A 488 13.10 -26.17 -24.09
C ARG A 488 12.66 -24.79 -24.56
N ILE A 489 11.64 -24.76 -25.43
CA ILE A 489 11.04 -23.52 -25.91
C ILE A 489 10.10 -22.98 -24.83
N ARG A 490 10.17 -21.67 -24.59
CA ARG A 490 9.27 -20.96 -23.67
C ARG A 490 8.57 -19.84 -24.43
N LEU A 491 7.28 -19.60 -24.14
CA LEU A 491 6.62 -18.39 -24.60
C LEU A 491 7.03 -17.20 -23.74
N ARG A 492 7.48 -16.12 -24.37
CA ARG A 492 7.72 -14.81 -23.77
C ARG A 492 7.15 -13.74 -24.69
N ASP A 493 6.36 -12.83 -24.13
CA ASP A 493 5.73 -11.73 -24.88
C ASP A 493 4.93 -12.20 -26.11
N GLY A 494 4.33 -13.38 -26.02
CA GLY A 494 3.56 -14.00 -27.11
C GLY A 494 4.39 -14.70 -28.20
N ALA A 495 5.72 -14.67 -28.11
CA ALA A 495 6.65 -15.30 -29.05
C ALA A 495 7.39 -16.51 -28.41
N PRO A 496 7.70 -17.56 -29.19
CA PRO A 496 8.58 -18.64 -28.73
C PRO A 496 10.03 -18.15 -28.62
N SER A 497 10.72 -18.53 -27.55
CA SER A 497 12.14 -18.22 -27.34
C SER A 497 12.88 -19.38 -26.68
N VAL A 498 14.17 -19.53 -27.01
CA VAL A 498 15.07 -20.54 -26.40
C VAL A 498 15.69 -20.09 -25.07
N GLY A 499 15.56 -18.80 -24.70
CA GLY A 499 16.30 -18.20 -23.58
C GLY A 499 15.51 -17.18 -22.75
N PRO A 500 16.15 -16.58 -21.73
CA PRO A 500 15.61 -15.42 -21.04
C PRO A 500 15.70 -14.17 -21.92
N ASN A 501 14.76 -13.25 -21.77
CA ASN A 501 14.71 -11.97 -22.50
C ASN A 501 15.52 -10.84 -21.83
N ALA A 502 16.31 -11.16 -20.80
CA ALA A 502 17.08 -10.18 -20.05
C ALA A 502 18.33 -10.81 -19.41
N PHE A 503 19.39 -10.03 -19.30
CA PHE A 503 20.57 -10.34 -18.50
C PHE A 503 20.84 -9.21 -17.51
N PHE A 504 20.77 -9.53 -16.21
CA PHE A 504 20.93 -8.57 -15.11
C PHE A 504 22.42 -8.47 -14.73
N PHE A 505 22.89 -7.25 -14.51
CA PHE A 505 24.26 -6.98 -14.07
C PHE A 505 24.27 -5.92 -12.96
N GLN A 506 25.44 -5.77 -12.33
CA GLN A 506 25.62 -4.76 -11.30
C GLN A 506 25.37 -3.36 -11.86
N GLU A 507 24.63 -2.55 -11.10
CA GLU A 507 24.38 -1.13 -11.41
C GLU A 507 25.68 -0.38 -11.73
N GLY A 508 25.70 0.35 -12.85
CA GLY A 508 26.85 1.08 -13.35
C GLY A 508 27.78 0.31 -14.29
N ARG A 509 27.49 -0.97 -14.60
CA ARG A 509 28.33 -1.80 -15.50
C ARG A 509 27.81 -1.97 -16.92
N ALA A 510 26.76 -1.24 -17.31
CA ALA A 510 26.14 -1.35 -18.63
C ALA A 510 27.14 -1.30 -19.80
N ALA A 511 28.09 -0.36 -19.76
CA ALA A 511 29.08 -0.16 -20.83
C ALA A 511 29.94 -1.42 -21.12
N VAL A 512 30.11 -2.31 -20.14
CA VAL A 512 30.86 -3.56 -20.33
C VAL A 512 30.08 -4.56 -21.19
N PHE A 513 28.76 -4.52 -21.13
CA PHE A 513 27.88 -5.49 -21.78
C PHE A 513 27.31 -5.01 -23.12
N GLU A 514 27.45 -3.73 -23.47
CA GLU A 514 27.03 -3.17 -24.77
C GLU A 514 27.69 -3.88 -25.98
N GLY A 515 28.91 -4.40 -25.80
CA GLY A 515 29.65 -5.16 -26.82
C GLY A 515 29.20 -6.61 -27.00
N ALA A 516 28.20 -7.09 -26.27
CA ALA A 516 27.77 -8.48 -26.33
C ALA A 516 27.23 -8.88 -27.71
N ARG A 517 27.62 -10.06 -28.18
CA ARG A 517 27.15 -10.69 -29.43
C ARG A 517 26.60 -12.09 -29.22
N TRP A 518 26.99 -12.75 -28.13
CA TRP A 518 26.55 -14.12 -27.84
C TRP A 518 26.07 -14.25 -26.40
N GLY A 519 25.02 -15.03 -26.19
CA GLY A 519 24.62 -15.54 -24.87
C GLY A 519 25.20 -16.94 -24.65
N GLU A 520 25.92 -17.13 -23.54
CA GLU A 520 26.45 -18.43 -23.12
C GLU A 520 25.49 -19.14 -22.18
N PHE A 521 25.00 -20.31 -22.60
CA PHE A 521 24.03 -21.11 -21.86
C PHE A 521 24.62 -22.41 -21.34
N ARG A 522 24.10 -22.84 -20.19
CA ARG A 522 24.21 -24.21 -19.70
C ARG A 522 22.90 -24.93 -19.95
N VAL A 523 22.94 -25.98 -20.78
CA VAL A 523 21.76 -26.76 -21.16
C VAL A 523 21.84 -28.14 -20.52
N ALA A 524 20.89 -28.46 -19.65
CA ALA A 524 20.75 -29.77 -19.04
C ALA A 524 20.09 -30.78 -19.99
N ALA A 525 20.22 -32.06 -19.66
CA ALA A 525 19.67 -33.16 -20.46
C ALA A 525 18.15 -33.10 -20.64
N ASP A 526 17.42 -32.47 -19.71
CA ASP A 526 15.97 -32.27 -19.81
C ASP A 526 15.58 -31.10 -20.76
N GLY A 527 16.56 -30.39 -21.30
CA GLY A 527 16.41 -29.21 -22.14
C GLY A 527 16.27 -27.89 -21.37
N THR A 528 16.44 -27.89 -20.04
CA THR A 528 16.52 -26.64 -19.27
C THR A 528 17.79 -25.89 -19.64
N ALA A 529 17.61 -24.70 -20.23
CA ALA A 529 18.70 -23.79 -20.55
C ALA A 529 18.77 -22.62 -19.56
N LEU A 530 19.95 -22.40 -18.99
CA LEU A 530 20.26 -21.26 -18.13
C LEU A 530 21.32 -20.39 -18.79
N LEU A 531 21.00 -19.11 -19.03
CA LEU A 531 21.98 -18.12 -19.47
C LEU A 531 22.93 -17.81 -18.31
N THR A 532 24.23 -17.92 -18.55
CA THR A 532 25.27 -17.73 -17.54
C THR A 532 26.12 -16.49 -17.78
N HIS A 533 26.51 -16.24 -19.03
CA HIS A 533 27.40 -15.15 -19.39
C HIS A 533 27.02 -14.56 -20.75
N LEU A 534 27.54 -13.37 -21.01
CA LEU A 534 27.53 -12.75 -22.34
C LEU A 534 28.95 -12.79 -22.89
N ARG A 535 29.09 -12.97 -24.20
CA ARG A 535 30.38 -12.93 -24.89
C ARG A 535 30.40 -11.89 -26.00
N ASP A 536 31.58 -11.33 -26.23
CA ASP A 536 31.84 -10.42 -27.35
C ASP A 536 31.97 -11.19 -28.68
N GLU A 537 32.28 -10.46 -29.75
CA GLU A 537 32.51 -11.03 -31.08
C GLU A 537 33.67 -12.05 -31.12
N LYS A 538 34.66 -11.91 -30.24
CA LYS A 538 35.82 -12.80 -30.11
C LYS A 538 35.55 -14.00 -29.20
N LEU A 539 34.29 -14.22 -28.79
CA LEU A 539 33.85 -15.25 -27.86
C LEU A 539 34.49 -15.13 -26.46
N GLN A 540 34.96 -13.94 -26.07
CA GLN A 540 35.46 -13.66 -24.73
C GLN A 540 34.29 -13.29 -23.80
N ARG A 541 34.30 -13.81 -22.57
CA ARG A 541 33.26 -13.52 -21.58
C ARG A 541 33.37 -12.06 -21.11
N LEU A 542 32.23 -11.37 -21.12
CA LEU A 542 32.10 -10.00 -20.63
C LEU A 542 31.82 -9.99 -19.13
N GLY A 543 32.36 -9.01 -18.40
CA GLY A 543 32.08 -8.79 -16.99
C GLY A 543 32.90 -9.62 -15.99
N MET A 544 33.85 -10.43 -16.45
CA MET A 544 34.90 -11.00 -15.58
C MET A 544 36.08 -10.01 -15.43
N PRO A 545 36.75 -9.99 -14.27
CA PRO A 545 38.03 -9.27 -14.10
C PRO A 545 39.17 -9.89 -14.93
#